data_AF-A0A1M6KSB3-F1
#
_entry.id   AF-A0A1M6KSB3-F1
#
_cell.length_a   1.000
_cell.length_b   1.000
_cell.length_c   1.000
_cell.angle_alpha   90.00
_cell.angle_beta   90.00
_cell.angle_gamma   90.00
#
_symmetry.space_group_name_H-M   'P 1'
#
loop_
_entity.id
_entity.type
_entity.pdbx_description
1 polymer ?
#
loop_
_entity_poly.entity_id
_entity_poly.type
_entity_poly.pdbx_seq_one_letter_code
_entity_poly.pdbx_strand_id
1 'polypeptide(L)'
;MELRRFWAFWIDAFMSVVFFIPIAVCIALLKIDMQNFMLPWLVWGALFCKDCFGGRSIGKRILGYQVVDSENGQVVHPFKCVARNLFYMLGIIDVIAMFYHSKGRRIGDYVVHSKVKKCDNNLYEVRWIEALLAIICVFASIVFVNMLLAHYALSLGLWGLLYR
;
A
#
# COMPACT_ATOMS: atom_id res chain seq x y z
N MET A 1 -3.21 -13.23 -18.09
CA MET A 1 -1.92 -12.59 -17.69
C MET A 1 -2.02 -12.28 -16.20
N GLU A 2 -2.13 -13.33 -15.36
CA GLU A 2 -2.68 -13.18 -13.99
C GLU A 2 -1.64 -13.46 -12.90
N LEU A 3 -0.87 -14.56 -13.02
CA LEU A 3 0.07 -14.98 -11.97
C LEU A 3 1.16 -13.95 -11.68
N ARG A 4 1.67 -13.24 -12.69
CA ARG A 4 2.77 -12.27 -12.48
C ARG A 4 2.33 -11.08 -11.63
N ARG A 5 1.04 -10.69 -11.69
CA ARG A 5 0.49 -9.62 -10.85
C ARG A 5 0.33 -10.07 -9.41
N PHE A 6 -0.11 -11.31 -9.23
CA PHE A 6 -0.16 -11.97 -7.93
C PHE A 6 1.25 -12.07 -7.31
N TRP A 7 2.25 -12.51 -8.07
CA TRP A 7 3.64 -12.56 -7.62
C TRP A 7 4.20 -11.17 -7.30
N ALA A 8 3.89 -10.14 -8.10
CA ALA A 8 4.30 -8.77 -7.80
C ALA A 8 3.78 -8.33 -6.42
N PHE A 9 2.52 -8.64 -6.11
CA PHE A 9 1.91 -8.32 -4.83
C PHE A 9 2.63 -9.03 -3.68
N TRP A 10 2.91 -10.33 -3.80
CA TRP A 10 3.61 -11.08 -2.75
C TRP A 10 5.05 -10.63 -2.56
N ILE A 11 5.77 -10.30 -3.63
CA ILE A 11 7.11 -9.71 -3.53
C ILE A 11 7.03 -8.39 -2.77
N ASP A 12 6.07 -7.53 -3.11
CA ASP A 12 5.91 -6.25 -2.41
C ASP A 12 5.54 -6.43 -0.92
N ALA A 13 4.68 -7.41 -0.61
CA ALA A 13 4.31 -7.75 0.76
C ALA A 13 5.53 -8.21 1.55
N PHE A 14 6.29 -9.16 1.00
CA PHE A 14 7.54 -9.62 1.61
C PHE A 14 8.54 -8.48 1.83
N MET A 15 8.76 -7.64 0.80
CA MET A 15 9.66 -6.48 0.91
C MET A 15 9.19 -5.48 1.97
N SER A 16 7.88 -5.25 2.09
CA SER A 16 7.34 -4.37 3.12
C SER A 16 7.60 -4.92 4.53
N VAL A 17 7.42 -6.22 4.76
CA VAL A 17 7.72 -6.83 6.06
C VAL A 17 9.20 -6.73 6.37
N VAL A 18 10.08 -7.11 5.43
CA VAL A 18 11.53 -7.04 5.60
C VAL A 18 12.01 -5.63 5.94
N PHE A 19 11.44 -4.61 5.31
CA PHE A 19 11.77 -3.22 5.58
C PHE A 19 11.42 -2.77 7.00
N PHE A 20 10.35 -3.31 7.60
CA PHE A 20 9.93 -2.95 8.96
C PHE A 20 10.54 -3.83 10.06
N ILE A 21 11.23 -4.94 9.74
CA ILE A 21 11.91 -5.77 10.73
C ILE A 21 12.94 -4.97 11.56
N PRO A 22 13.86 -4.18 10.98
CA PRO A 22 14.81 -3.40 11.77
C PRO A 22 14.12 -2.42 12.72
N ILE A 23 13.02 -1.80 12.26
CA ILE A 23 12.22 -0.87 13.06
C ILE A 23 11.58 -1.63 14.23
N ALA A 24 11.00 -2.81 13.98
CA ALA A 24 10.42 -3.66 15.02
C ALA A 24 11.44 -4.08 16.08
N VAL A 25 12.65 -4.45 15.64
CA VAL A 25 13.77 -4.81 16.53
C VAL A 25 14.21 -3.60 17.36
N CYS A 26 14.39 -2.43 16.75
CA CYS A 26 14.72 -1.20 17.48
C CYS A 26 13.67 -0.85 18.54
N ILE A 27 12.37 -0.93 18.20
CA ILE A 27 11.28 -0.69 19.15
C ILE A 27 11.32 -1.71 20.31
N ALA A 28 11.61 -2.98 20.03
CA ALA A 28 11.76 -4.03 21.03
C ALA A 28 12.91 -3.74 22.00
N LEU A 29 14.07 -3.39 21.45
CA LEU A 29 15.28 -3.08 22.22
C LEU A 29 15.10 -1.84 23.10
N LEU A 30 14.36 -0.85 22.60
CA LEU A 30 14.03 0.37 23.34
C LEU A 30 12.86 0.20 24.32
N LYS A 31 12.25 -1.00 24.40
CA LYS A 31 11.08 -1.31 25.24
C LYS A 31 9.95 -0.29 25.10
N ILE A 32 9.71 0.16 23.87
CA ILE A 32 8.63 1.09 23.57
C ILE A 32 7.34 0.28 23.39
N ASP A 33 6.30 0.57 24.20
CA ASP A 33 4.96 -0.07 24.19
C ASP A 33 4.13 0.21 22.91
N MET A 34 4.77 0.57 21.79
CA MET A 34 4.08 0.80 20.50
C MET A 34 4.04 -0.43 19.59
N GLN A 35 4.50 -1.60 20.06
CA GLN A 35 4.70 -2.78 19.22
C GLN A 35 3.40 -3.41 18.72
N ASN A 36 2.36 -3.49 19.55
CA ASN A 36 1.23 -4.37 19.27
C ASN A 36 0.18 -3.74 18.34
N PHE A 37 -0.04 -2.42 18.44
CA PHE A 37 -1.11 -1.78 17.67
C PHE A 37 -0.61 -1.00 16.45
N MET A 38 0.45 -0.19 16.57
CA MET A 38 0.82 0.76 15.51
C MET A 38 1.63 0.14 14.36
N LEU A 39 2.53 -0.80 14.67
CA LEU A 39 3.47 -1.37 13.70
C LEU A 39 2.77 -2.06 12.50
N PRO A 40 1.73 -2.90 12.70
CA PRO A 40 1.00 -3.49 11.57
C PRO A 40 0.36 -2.43 10.64
N TRP A 41 -0.15 -1.33 11.19
CA TRP A 41 -0.73 -0.25 10.39
C TRP A 41 0.32 0.48 9.56
N LEU A 42 1.55 0.64 10.06
CA LEU A 42 2.64 1.22 9.29
C LEU A 42 3.04 0.34 8.10
N VAL A 43 3.05 -0.99 8.29
CA VAL A 43 3.28 -1.95 7.19
C VAL A 43 2.19 -1.81 6.12
N TRP A 44 0.93 -1.72 6.54
CA TRP A 44 -0.19 -1.46 5.62
C TRP A 44 -0.06 -0.12 4.89
N GLY A 45 0.36 0.94 5.59
CA GLY A 45 0.65 2.25 4.99
C GLY A 45 1.68 2.15 3.86
N ALA A 46 2.76 1.40 4.07
CA ALA A 46 3.75 1.15 3.03
C ALA A 46 3.17 0.38 1.84
N LEU A 47 2.29 -0.60 2.08
CA LEU A 47 1.59 -1.31 1.01
C LEU A 47 0.64 -0.43 0.21
N PHE A 48 0.01 0.58 0.83
CA PHE A 48 -0.79 1.56 0.12
C PHE A 48 0.06 2.47 -0.77
N CYS A 49 1.24 2.86 -0.27
CA CYS A 49 2.15 3.77 -0.95
C CYS A 49 3.13 3.12 -1.94
N LYS A 50 3.19 1.80 -2.01
CA LYS A 50 4.23 1.07 -2.78
C LYS A 50 4.34 1.47 -4.25
N ASP A 51 3.26 1.97 -4.85
CA ASP A 51 3.19 2.33 -6.28
C ASP A 51 3.31 3.84 -6.54
N CYS A 52 3.56 4.65 -5.52
CA CYS A 52 3.61 6.12 -5.66
C CYS A 52 4.76 6.59 -6.57
N PHE A 53 5.85 5.83 -6.67
CA PHE A 53 7.00 6.20 -7.50
C PHE A 53 6.89 5.63 -8.91
N GLY A 54 6.39 6.45 -9.85
CA GLY A 54 6.31 6.11 -11.27
C GLY A 54 5.30 5.01 -11.60
N GLY A 55 4.29 4.79 -10.74
CA GLY A 55 3.29 3.73 -10.92
C GLY A 55 3.87 2.32 -10.74
N ARG A 56 5.02 2.18 -10.06
CA ARG A 56 5.77 0.92 -9.94
C ARG A 56 6.30 0.68 -8.53
N SER A 57 5.78 -0.36 -7.89
CA SER A 57 6.37 -1.00 -6.72
C SER A 57 7.65 -1.79 -7.04
N ILE A 58 8.37 -2.21 -6.00
CA ILE A 58 9.61 -3.00 -6.12
C ILE A 58 9.36 -4.30 -6.89
N GLY A 59 8.31 -5.05 -6.54
CA GLY A 59 7.92 -6.28 -7.24
C GLY A 59 7.57 -6.02 -8.71
N LYS A 60 6.92 -4.89 -9.03
CA LYS A 60 6.62 -4.52 -10.42
C LYS A 60 7.85 -4.04 -11.19
N ARG A 61 8.85 -3.47 -10.52
CA ARG A 61 10.16 -3.16 -11.10
C ARG A 61 10.87 -4.44 -11.51
N ILE A 62 10.94 -5.41 -10.60
CA ILE A 62 11.55 -6.73 -10.83
C ILE A 62 10.84 -7.47 -11.98
N LEU A 63 9.51 -7.45 -11.99
CA LEU A 63 8.72 -8.17 -13.00
C LEU A 63 8.50 -7.40 -14.31
N GLY A 64 8.96 -6.16 -14.43
CA GLY A 64 8.90 -5.39 -15.69
C GLY A 64 7.53 -4.81 -16.05
N TYR A 65 6.70 -4.49 -15.05
CA TYR A 65 5.35 -3.94 -15.26
C TYR A 65 5.20 -2.53 -14.67
N GLN A 66 4.23 -1.79 -15.18
CA GLN A 66 3.85 -0.50 -14.64
C GLN A 66 2.35 -0.27 -14.70
N VAL A 67 1.92 0.67 -13.87
CA VAL A 67 0.52 1.06 -13.75
C VAL A 67 0.33 2.35 -14.53
N VAL A 68 -0.58 2.30 -15.48
CA VAL A 68 -0.93 3.44 -16.32
C VAL A 68 -2.42 3.74 -16.19
N ASP A 69 -2.77 4.99 -16.40
CA ASP A 69 -4.16 5.41 -16.50
C ASP A 69 -4.80 4.78 -17.74
N SER A 70 -6.06 4.36 -17.63
CA SER A 70 -6.75 3.70 -18.73
C SER A 70 -7.11 4.67 -19.84
N GLU A 71 -7.37 5.94 -19.50
CA GLU A 71 -7.86 6.99 -20.39
C GLU A 71 -6.73 7.57 -21.23
N ASN A 72 -5.71 8.16 -20.58
CA ASN A 72 -4.61 8.84 -21.27
C ASN A 72 -3.38 7.94 -21.53
N GLY A 73 -3.31 6.77 -20.89
CA GLY A 73 -2.19 5.83 -21.04
C GLY A 73 -0.88 6.23 -20.37
N GLN A 74 -0.85 7.35 -19.65
CA GLN A 74 0.31 7.84 -18.91
C GLN A 74 0.43 7.17 -17.53
N VAL A 75 1.55 7.38 -16.83
CA VAL A 75 1.74 6.89 -15.47
C VAL A 75 0.68 7.46 -14.52
N VAL A 76 0.14 6.58 -13.67
CA VAL A 76 -0.91 6.96 -12.72
C VAL A 76 -0.36 7.91 -11.65
N HIS A 77 -1.16 8.93 -11.32
CA HIS A 77 -0.88 9.88 -10.25
C HIS A 77 -0.69 9.17 -8.89
N PRO A 78 0.29 9.56 -8.04
CA PRO A 78 0.50 8.96 -6.73
C PRO A 78 -0.74 8.81 -5.82
N PHE A 79 -1.60 9.83 -5.71
CA PHE A 79 -2.86 9.71 -4.95
C PHE A 79 -3.83 8.69 -5.54
N LYS A 80 -3.92 8.57 -6.88
CA LYS A 80 -4.68 7.50 -7.52
C LYS A 80 -4.05 6.13 -7.19
N CYS A 81 -2.72 6.01 -7.13
CA CYS A 81 -2.06 4.77 -6.70
C CYS A 81 -2.43 4.37 -5.27
N VAL A 82 -2.46 5.33 -4.33
CA VAL A 82 -2.90 5.09 -2.94
C VAL A 82 -4.37 4.66 -2.91
N ALA A 83 -5.27 5.43 -3.53
CA ALA A 83 -6.70 5.13 -3.56
C ALA A 83 -6.97 3.73 -4.14
N ARG A 84 -6.24 3.37 -5.20
CA ARG A 84 -6.28 2.03 -5.78
C ARG A 84 -5.82 0.94 -4.80
N ASN A 85 -4.76 1.19 -4.03
CA ASN A 85 -4.18 0.23 -3.10
C ASN A 85 -4.97 0.10 -1.79
N LEU A 86 -5.78 1.07 -1.40
CA LEU A 86 -6.71 0.94 -0.25
C LEU A 86 -7.65 -0.26 -0.40
N PHE A 87 -8.05 -0.59 -1.63
CA PHE A 87 -8.88 -1.77 -1.91
C PHE A 87 -8.22 -3.12 -1.58
N TYR A 88 -6.91 -3.16 -1.27
CA TYR A 88 -6.29 -4.37 -0.72
C TYR A 88 -6.91 -4.79 0.62
N MET A 89 -7.55 -3.88 1.36
CA MET A 89 -8.29 -4.21 2.58
C MET A 89 -9.46 -5.16 2.32
N LEU A 90 -9.98 -5.22 1.09
CA LEU A 90 -11.02 -6.19 0.70
C LEU A 90 -10.47 -7.63 0.59
N GLY A 91 -9.15 -7.80 0.62
CA GLY A 91 -8.48 -9.09 0.67
C GLY A 91 -8.92 -10.06 -0.43
N ILE A 92 -9.49 -11.19 -0.02
CA ILE A 92 -9.97 -12.26 -0.91
C ILE A 92 -10.93 -11.74 -2.00
N ILE A 93 -11.75 -10.74 -1.70
CA ILE A 93 -12.72 -10.21 -2.67
C ILE A 93 -11.99 -9.54 -3.84
N ASP A 94 -10.92 -8.78 -3.58
CA ASP A 94 -10.11 -8.13 -4.64
C ASP A 94 -9.37 -9.18 -5.48
N VAL A 95 -8.94 -10.29 -4.85
CA VAL A 95 -8.29 -11.43 -5.52
C VAL A 95 -9.28 -12.16 -6.44
N ILE A 96 -10.49 -12.46 -5.96
CA ILE A 96 -11.54 -13.09 -6.76
C ILE A 96 -11.89 -12.19 -7.95
N ALA A 97 -12.12 -10.89 -7.71
CA ALA A 97 -12.43 -9.94 -8.77
C ALA A 97 -11.34 -9.88 -9.86
N MET A 98 -10.06 -10.00 -9.45
CA MET A 98 -8.94 -10.07 -10.38
C MET A 98 -9.01 -11.32 -11.28
N PHE A 99 -9.22 -12.52 -10.70
CA PHE A 99 -9.26 -13.78 -11.45
C PHE A 99 -10.48 -13.92 -12.37
N TYR A 100 -11.64 -13.39 -11.97
CA TYR A 100 -12.86 -13.47 -12.77
C TYR A 100 -12.87 -12.48 -13.94
N HIS A 101 -12.08 -11.41 -13.89
CA HIS A 101 -12.09 -10.43 -14.96
C HIS A 101 -11.19 -10.83 -16.13
N SER A 102 -11.72 -10.75 -17.35
CA SER A 102 -11.02 -11.10 -18.60
C SER A 102 -9.72 -10.30 -18.84
N LYS A 103 -9.56 -9.15 -18.19
CA LYS A 103 -8.35 -8.30 -18.27
C LYS A 103 -7.52 -8.28 -16.98
N GLY A 104 -7.83 -9.15 -16.01
CA GLY A 104 -7.12 -9.25 -14.73
C GLY A 104 -7.19 -7.98 -13.88
N ARG A 105 -8.24 -7.16 -14.03
CA ARG A 105 -8.37 -5.88 -13.31
C ARG A 105 -8.95 -6.14 -11.93
N ARG A 106 -8.33 -5.55 -10.91
CA ARG A 106 -8.82 -5.60 -9.53
C ARG A 106 -9.82 -4.47 -9.26
N ILE A 107 -10.57 -4.52 -8.16
CA ILE A 107 -11.61 -3.53 -7.82
C ILE A 107 -11.03 -2.12 -7.83
N GLY A 108 -9.88 -1.93 -7.19
CA GLY A 108 -9.18 -0.65 -7.19
C GLY A 108 -8.85 -0.15 -8.60
N ASP A 109 -8.51 -1.03 -9.56
CA ASP A 109 -8.22 -0.62 -10.93
C ASP A 109 -9.44 0.01 -11.62
N TYR A 110 -10.68 -0.45 -11.31
CA TYR A 110 -11.89 0.15 -11.85
C TYR A 110 -12.16 1.53 -11.26
N VAL A 111 -12.03 1.63 -9.94
CA VAL A 111 -12.36 2.86 -9.20
C VAL A 111 -11.49 4.03 -9.64
N VAL A 112 -10.21 3.79 -9.90
CA VAL A 112 -9.28 4.85 -10.35
C VAL A 112 -9.06 4.88 -11.85
N HIS A 113 -9.81 4.07 -12.62
CA HIS A 113 -9.66 3.88 -14.05
C HIS A 113 -8.21 3.57 -14.49
N SER A 114 -7.52 2.64 -13.81
CA SER A 114 -6.15 2.26 -14.15
C SER A 114 -6.04 0.87 -14.78
N LYS A 115 -4.90 0.60 -15.41
CA LYS A 115 -4.54 -0.71 -15.96
C LYS A 115 -3.06 -0.99 -15.78
N VAL A 116 -2.71 -2.27 -15.70
CA VAL A 116 -1.31 -2.69 -15.68
C VAL A 116 -0.88 -3.01 -17.10
N LYS A 117 0.25 -2.44 -17.53
CA LYS A 117 0.90 -2.73 -18.81
C LYS A 117 2.36 -3.11 -18.57
N LYS A 118 2.99 -3.70 -19.57
CA LYS A 118 4.45 -3.87 -19.60
C LYS A 118 5.10 -2.49 -19.48
N CYS A 119 6.21 -2.42 -18.75
CA CYS A 119 6.92 -1.16 -18.56
C CYS A 119 7.35 -0.59 -19.92
N ASP A 120 7.05 0.69 -20.11
CA ASP A 120 7.54 1.51 -21.20
C ASP A 120 8.31 2.68 -20.58
N ASN A 121 9.62 2.72 -20.83
CA ASN A 121 10.51 3.72 -20.25
C ASN A 121 10.17 5.14 -20.73
N ASN A 122 9.51 5.29 -21.88
CA ASN A 122 9.11 6.60 -22.39
C ASN A 122 7.96 7.22 -21.59
N LEU A 123 7.18 6.39 -20.89
CA LEU A 123 6.08 6.84 -20.04
C LEU A 123 6.52 7.04 -18.58
N TYR A 124 7.74 6.64 -18.22
CA TYR A 124 8.21 6.65 -16.84
C TYR A 124 8.53 8.07 -16.37
N GLU A 125 7.55 8.70 -15.74
CA GLU A 125 7.70 9.99 -15.08
C GLU A 125 7.45 9.84 -13.57
N VAL A 126 8.43 10.24 -12.77
CA VAL A 126 8.31 10.20 -11.30
C VAL A 126 7.95 11.57 -10.77
N ARG A 127 6.73 11.66 -10.26
CA ARG A 127 6.18 12.83 -9.59
C ARG A 127 6.60 12.84 -8.12
N TRP A 128 7.85 13.21 -7.86
CA TRP A 128 8.51 13.07 -6.55
C TRP A 128 7.78 13.82 -5.43
N ILE A 129 7.36 15.05 -5.68
CA ILE A 129 6.70 15.90 -4.68
C ILE A 129 5.35 15.28 -4.31
N GLU A 130 4.57 14.89 -5.30
CA GLU A 130 3.24 14.32 -5.10
C GLU A 130 3.30 12.91 -4.50
N ALA A 131 4.34 12.14 -4.83
CA ALA A 131 4.61 10.87 -4.19
C ALA A 131 4.94 11.06 -2.71
N LEU A 132 5.82 12.02 -2.39
CA LEU A 132 6.18 12.34 -1.00
C LEU A 132 4.97 12.85 -0.21
N LEU A 133 4.18 13.76 -0.79
CA LEU A 133 2.95 14.28 -0.18
C LEU A 133 1.94 13.14 0.08
N ALA A 134 1.72 12.26 -0.90
CA ALA A 134 0.83 11.11 -0.72
C ALA A 134 1.30 10.18 0.41
N ILE A 135 2.61 9.91 0.48
CA ILE A 135 3.22 9.10 1.53
C ILE A 135 3.00 9.75 2.91
N ILE A 136 3.33 11.03 3.04
CA ILE A 136 3.18 11.78 4.29
C ILE A 136 1.70 11.79 4.72
N CYS A 137 0.77 12.05 3.81
CA CYS A 137 -0.66 12.03 4.11
C CYS A 137 -1.14 10.66 4.63
N VAL A 138 -0.69 9.56 4.01
CA VAL A 138 -1.05 8.21 4.44
C VAL A 138 -0.49 7.91 5.83
N PHE A 139 0.79 8.18 6.09
CA PHE A 139 1.37 7.91 7.41
C PHE A 139 0.81 8.84 8.50
N ALA A 140 0.59 10.12 8.20
CA ALA A 140 -0.02 11.06 9.12
C ALA A 140 -1.45 10.65 9.49
N SER A 141 -2.25 10.21 8.49
CA SER A 141 -3.62 9.72 8.75
C SER A 141 -3.62 8.43 9.57
N ILE A 142 -2.69 7.50 9.33
CA ILE A 142 -2.51 6.31 10.16
C ILE A 142 -2.21 6.69 11.61
N VAL A 143 -1.23 7.56 11.84
CA VAL A 143 -0.86 8.02 13.20
C VAL A 143 -2.06 8.71 13.87
N PHE A 144 -2.74 9.60 13.16
CA PHE A 144 -3.91 10.32 13.68
C PHE A 144 -5.04 9.38 14.07
N VAL A 145 -5.41 8.42 13.21
CA VAL A 145 -6.44 7.42 13.51
C VAL A 145 -6.03 6.56 14.71
N ASN A 146 -4.77 6.15 14.79
CA ASN A 146 -4.26 5.37 15.92
C ASN A 146 -4.31 6.16 17.23
N MET A 147 -4.00 7.46 17.21
CA MET A 147 -4.12 8.36 18.37
C MET A 147 -5.58 8.51 18.83
N LEU A 148 -6.52 8.69 17.89
CA LEU A 148 -7.94 8.73 18.20
C LEU A 148 -8.40 7.43 18.85
N LEU A 149 -8.09 6.29 18.21
CA LEU A 149 -8.44 4.97 18.74
C LEU A 149 -7.81 4.71 20.11
N ALA A 150 -6.57 5.17 20.37
CA ALA A 150 -5.94 5.09 21.68
C ALA A 150 -6.74 5.88 22.73
N HIS A 151 -7.14 7.10 22.38
CA HIS A 151 -7.94 7.96 23.25
C HIS A 151 -9.31 7.34 23.58
N TYR A 152 -9.99 6.76 22.59
CA TYR A 152 -11.26 6.03 22.81
C TYR A 152 -11.05 4.70 23.56
N ALA A 153 -9.95 4.00 23.36
CA ALA A 153 -9.65 2.77 24.08
C ALA A 153 -9.37 3.01 25.58
N LEU A 154 -8.76 4.15 25.92
CA LEU A 154 -8.58 4.61 27.30
C LEU A 154 -9.92 4.93 28.00
N SER A 155 -10.95 5.33 27.25
CA SER A 155 -12.29 5.58 27.82
C SER A 155 -13.15 4.31 27.96
N LEU A 156 -12.82 3.24 27.22
CA LEU A 156 -13.48 1.92 27.29
C LEU A 156 -12.51 0.89 27.88
N GLY A 157 -12.48 0.79 29.21
CA GLY A 157 -11.46 0.10 30.01
C GLY A 157 -11.04 -1.34 29.65
N LEU A 158 -11.74 -2.05 28.75
CA LEU A 158 -11.32 -3.37 28.22
C LEU A 158 -10.36 -3.27 27.01
N TRP A 159 -10.46 -2.20 26.20
CA TRP A 159 -9.60 -1.98 25.02
C TRP A 159 -8.23 -1.37 25.38
N GLY A 160 -8.10 -0.81 26.58
CA GLY A 160 -6.84 -0.26 27.09
C GLY A 160 -5.71 -1.29 27.23
N LEU A 161 -6.01 -2.60 27.22
CA LEU A 161 -5.00 -3.67 27.24
C LEU A 161 -4.31 -3.91 25.89
N LEU A 162 -4.93 -3.52 24.77
CA LEU A 162 -4.31 -3.60 23.43
C LEU A 162 -3.44 -2.37 23.12
N TYR A 163 -3.53 -1.34 23.97
CA TYR A 163 -2.84 -0.05 23.87
C TYR A 163 -1.79 0.18 24.96
N ARG A 164 -1.62 -0.79 25.87
CA ARG A 164 -0.44 -0.95 26.72
C ARG A 164 0.54 -1.89 26.00
#